data_AF-A0ABD1FCH1-F1
#
_entry.id   AF-A0ABD1FCH1-F1
#
_cell.length_a   1.000
_cell.length_b   1.000
_cell.length_c   1.000
_cell.angle_alpha   90.00
_cell.angle_beta   90.00
_cell.angle_gamma   90.00
#
_symmetry.space_group_name_H-M   'P 1'
#
loop_
_entity.id
_entity.type
_entity.pdbx_description
1 polymer ?
#
loop_
_entity_poly.entity_id
_entity_poly.type
_entity_poly.pdbx_seq_one_letter_code
_entity_poly.pdbx_strand_id
1 'polypeptide(L)'
;MCKPHRCPHINMTGNICVYCPGGPDSDFEYSTQSYTGYEPTSMRAIRARYDPYLQTRHRVEQLKQLGHSVDKVEFIVMGGTFMSLPEDYRDYFIRNLHDALSGHKSASVEEAVMYSERSNTKCIGITIETRPDYCLQRHLSDMLKYGCTRLEIGVQSVYEDVALDTNRGHTVKAVCETFHLAKDAGFKVVAHMMPDLPNVDLERDIEQFIQFFENPAFRADGLKIYPTLVIRGTGLYELWKTGRYKSYPPSVLVDLIAKILALVPPWTRVYRVQRDIPMPLVSSGVEHGNLRELALERMKDLGLKCRDVRTREVGITQIHEKLRPNDVEPVRRDYFANGGWETFLSYEDPAQDILVGLLRLRKCTKEMTFRPELLGSTSIVRELHVYGSVVPVSGRDDTKYQHQGYGTLLMQWAEDIAINEHKSTKIAVISGVGTRNYYRKLGYILEGPYMIKSLEKEYKSAQTAYDGEKLNLTSSYLPLTFKLYLNNDIEENEWLGAWDQHRLIKERNVKYY
;
A
#
# COMPACT_ATOMS: atom_id res chain seq x y z
N MET A 1 -0.56 -2.11 14.51
CA MET A 1 0.83 -1.64 14.68
C MET A 1 1.67 -2.82 15.12
N CYS A 2 2.92 -2.89 14.67
CA CYS A 2 3.87 -3.89 15.18
C CYS A 2 4.40 -3.49 16.56
N LYS A 3 5.06 -4.44 17.26
CA LYS A 3 5.63 -4.20 18.59
C LYS A 3 6.56 -2.97 18.61
N PRO A 4 6.60 -2.19 19.70
CA PRO A 4 7.62 -1.17 19.90
C PRO A 4 9.02 -1.78 19.78
N HIS A 5 9.88 -1.15 18.99
CA HIS A 5 11.29 -1.53 18.81
C HIS A 5 12.08 -0.31 18.35
N ARG A 6 13.40 -0.35 18.53
CA ARG A 6 14.30 0.72 18.12
C ARG A 6 14.49 0.72 16.61
N CYS A 7 14.60 1.91 16.03
CA CYS A 7 15.03 2.06 14.65
C CYS A 7 16.45 1.48 14.46
N PRO A 8 16.72 0.73 13.38
CA PRO A 8 18.00 0.05 13.19
C PRO A 8 19.19 1.00 12.96
N HIS A 9 18.95 2.17 12.36
CA HIS A 9 20.03 3.13 12.08
C HIS A 9 20.64 3.74 13.34
N ILE A 10 19.99 3.65 14.51
CA ILE A 10 20.56 4.14 15.78
C ILE A 10 21.93 3.51 16.08
N ASN A 11 22.14 2.27 15.64
CA ASN A 11 23.41 1.55 15.81
C ASN A 11 24.55 2.15 14.96
N MET A 12 24.21 2.88 13.90
CA MET A 12 25.17 3.47 12.96
C MET A 12 25.33 4.97 13.18
N THR A 13 24.24 5.66 13.49
CA THR A 13 24.21 7.13 13.61
C THR A 13 24.24 7.61 15.07
N GLY A 14 24.11 6.71 16.03
CA GLY A 14 24.08 7.00 17.48
C GLY A 14 22.72 7.47 18.01
N ASN A 15 21.85 8.04 17.17
CA ASN A 15 20.54 8.58 17.55
C ASN A 15 19.48 8.35 16.46
N ILE A 16 18.20 8.52 16.81
CA ILE A 16 17.08 8.51 15.86
C ILE A 16 16.96 9.85 15.09
N CYS A 17 16.03 9.92 14.13
CA CYS A 17 15.75 11.14 13.37
C CYS A 17 15.30 12.30 14.26
N VAL A 18 15.75 13.51 13.95
CA VAL A 18 15.60 14.72 14.78
C VAL A 18 14.13 15.06 15.13
N TYR A 19 13.20 14.86 14.18
CA TYR A 19 11.79 15.19 14.32
C TYR A 19 10.91 14.02 14.80
N CYS A 20 11.48 12.84 15.08
CA CYS A 20 10.71 11.62 15.33
C CYS A 20 10.28 11.53 16.80
N PRO A 21 8.97 11.61 17.13
CA PRO A 21 8.51 11.46 18.50
C PRO A 21 8.40 9.98 18.90
N GLY A 22 8.25 9.74 20.21
CA GLY A 22 7.89 8.42 20.73
C GLY A 22 8.96 7.35 20.56
N GLY A 23 8.55 6.10 20.75
CA GLY A 23 9.42 4.93 20.68
C GLY A 23 10.03 4.55 22.03
N PRO A 24 10.81 3.45 22.07
CA PRO A 24 11.30 2.86 23.31
C PRO A 24 12.20 3.76 24.15
N ASP A 25 12.89 4.72 23.52
CA ASP A 25 13.86 5.61 24.16
C ASP A 25 13.27 7.03 24.37
N SER A 26 11.96 7.12 24.60
CA SER A 26 11.24 8.40 24.76
C SER A 26 10.41 8.44 26.06
N ASP A 27 9.94 9.64 26.42
CA ASP A 27 9.04 9.86 27.56
C ASP A 27 7.63 9.26 27.35
N PHE A 28 7.31 8.76 26.15
CA PHE A 28 6.00 8.19 25.85
C PHE A 28 5.95 6.70 26.23
N GLU A 29 5.15 6.37 27.25
CA GLU A 29 5.06 5.00 27.75
C GLU A 29 4.53 4.02 26.69
N TYR A 30 5.30 2.94 26.49
CA TYR A 30 4.93 1.80 25.66
C TYR A 30 4.46 2.16 24.23
N SER A 31 5.01 3.24 23.65
CA SER A 31 4.63 3.71 22.32
C SER A 31 5.54 3.15 21.21
N THR A 32 4.99 3.02 20.01
CA THR A 32 5.77 2.65 18.81
C THR A 32 6.55 3.87 18.31
N GLN A 33 7.72 3.65 17.71
CA GLN A 33 8.51 4.73 17.11
C GLN A 33 7.69 5.59 16.14
N SER A 34 7.82 6.92 16.25
CA SER A 34 7.05 7.94 15.50
C SER A 34 5.62 8.19 15.99
N TYR A 35 5.20 7.56 17.09
CA TYR A 35 3.85 7.66 17.66
C TYR A 35 3.92 8.00 19.16
N THR A 36 2.96 8.78 19.64
CA THR A 36 2.90 9.24 21.03
C THR A 36 2.16 8.25 21.95
N GLY A 37 1.40 7.31 21.40
CA GLY A 37 0.57 6.38 22.18
C GLY A 37 -0.87 6.86 22.37
N TYR A 38 -1.11 8.16 22.19
CA TYR A 38 -2.41 8.81 22.37
C TYR A 38 -3.24 8.88 21.07
N GLU A 39 -2.69 8.45 19.94
CA GLU A 39 -3.46 8.34 18.71
C GLU A 39 -4.49 7.21 18.83
N PRO A 40 -5.70 7.34 18.24
CA PRO A 40 -6.73 6.29 18.35
C PRO A 40 -6.26 4.90 17.96
N THR A 41 -5.38 4.82 16.95
CA THR A 41 -4.80 3.54 16.52
C THR A 41 -3.74 3.02 17.49
N SER A 42 -2.91 3.89 18.04
CA SER A 42 -1.90 3.55 19.05
C SER A 42 -2.55 3.05 20.34
N MET A 43 -3.59 3.74 20.82
CA MET A 43 -4.35 3.32 22.01
C MET A 43 -4.95 1.91 21.84
N ARG A 44 -5.49 1.58 20.66
CA ARG A 44 -5.99 0.23 20.35
C ARG A 44 -4.87 -0.81 20.34
N ALA A 45 -3.70 -0.45 19.80
CA ALA A 45 -2.54 -1.34 19.77
C ALA A 45 -2.02 -1.65 21.18
N ILE A 46 -1.89 -0.61 22.02
CA ILE A 46 -1.46 -0.74 23.43
C ILE A 46 -2.46 -1.61 24.21
N ARG A 47 -3.77 -1.36 24.08
CA ARG A 47 -4.82 -2.17 24.72
C ARG A 47 -4.76 -3.64 24.32
N ALA A 48 -4.41 -3.92 23.07
CA ALA A 48 -4.24 -5.28 22.56
C ALA A 48 -2.84 -5.87 22.84
N ARG A 49 -1.96 -5.14 23.56
CA ARG A 49 -0.56 -5.51 23.79
C ARG A 49 0.19 -5.87 22.50
N TYR A 50 -0.10 -5.11 21.43
CA TYR A 50 0.45 -5.31 20.10
C TYR A 50 0.20 -6.69 19.47
N ASP A 51 -0.77 -7.45 19.98
CA ASP A 51 -1.18 -8.72 19.38
C ASP A 51 -1.84 -8.48 18.00
N PRO A 52 -1.30 -9.04 16.91
CA PRO A 52 -1.81 -8.82 15.55
C PRO A 52 -3.23 -9.37 15.34
N TYR A 53 -3.54 -10.53 15.93
CA TYR A 53 -4.82 -11.19 15.80
C TYR A 53 -5.91 -10.37 16.49
N LEU A 54 -5.69 -10.00 17.75
CA LEU A 54 -6.65 -9.20 18.54
C LEU A 54 -6.84 -7.80 17.97
N GLN A 55 -5.76 -7.13 17.53
CA GLN A 55 -5.87 -5.82 16.87
C GLN A 55 -6.80 -5.89 15.65
N THR A 56 -6.65 -6.94 14.85
CA THR A 56 -7.46 -7.16 13.64
C THR A 56 -8.90 -7.47 14.00
N ARG A 57 -9.14 -8.48 14.84
CA ARG A 57 -10.48 -8.92 15.25
C ARG A 57 -11.29 -7.78 15.85
N HIS A 58 -10.72 -7.08 16.84
CA HIS A 58 -11.40 -5.96 17.49
C HIS A 58 -11.75 -4.83 16.51
N ARG A 59 -10.86 -4.52 15.55
CA ARG A 59 -11.13 -3.46 14.58
C ARG A 59 -12.20 -3.85 13.58
N VAL A 60 -12.17 -5.10 13.08
CA VAL A 60 -13.19 -5.63 12.16
C VAL A 60 -14.55 -5.67 12.84
N GLU A 61 -14.64 -6.18 14.07
CA GLU A 61 -15.89 -6.24 14.85
C GLU A 61 -16.43 -4.84 15.15
N GLN A 62 -15.57 -3.89 15.54
CA GLN A 62 -15.97 -2.50 15.75
C GLN A 62 -16.61 -1.89 14.48
N LEU A 63 -16.00 -2.11 13.31
CA LEU A 63 -16.54 -1.60 12.05
C LEU A 63 -17.88 -2.25 11.69
N LYS A 64 -18.03 -3.56 11.93
CA LYS A 64 -19.32 -4.25 11.76
C LYS A 64 -20.40 -3.68 12.67
N GLN A 65 -20.09 -3.39 13.94
CA GLN A 65 -21.03 -2.81 14.89
C GLN A 65 -21.49 -1.40 14.50
N LEU A 66 -20.63 -0.65 13.81
CA LEU A 66 -20.98 0.67 13.24
C LEU A 66 -21.76 0.56 11.92
N GLY A 67 -22.05 -0.64 11.44
CA GLY A 67 -22.81 -0.88 10.21
C GLY A 67 -21.99 -0.83 8.92
N HIS A 68 -20.65 -0.80 9.00
CA HIS A 68 -19.81 -0.87 7.80
C HIS A 68 -19.73 -2.30 7.26
N SER A 69 -19.78 -2.46 5.93
CA SER A 69 -19.35 -3.71 5.29
C SER A 69 -17.85 -3.89 5.46
N VAL A 70 -17.45 -5.11 5.80
CA VAL A 70 -16.05 -5.49 6.00
C VAL A 70 -15.69 -6.72 5.17
N ASP A 71 -16.39 -6.95 4.06
CA ASP A 71 -16.12 -8.09 3.17
C ASP A 71 -14.76 -7.96 2.47
N LYS A 72 -14.28 -6.73 2.31
CA LYS A 72 -13.00 -6.38 1.70
C LYS A 72 -12.20 -5.54 2.70
N VAL A 73 -11.04 -6.03 3.10
CA VAL A 73 -10.15 -5.39 4.08
C VAL A 73 -8.80 -5.12 3.45
N GLU A 74 -8.31 -3.89 3.58
CA GLU A 74 -6.92 -3.52 3.31
C GLU A 74 -6.20 -3.31 4.65
N PHE A 75 -5.07 -3.99 4.84
CA PHE A 75 -4.24 -3.80 6.03
C PHE A 75 -3.21 -2.70 5.81
N ILE A 76 -2.89 -1.97 6.88
CA ILE A 76 -1.74 -1.05 6.93
C ILE A 76 -0.89 -1.40 8.13
N VAL A 77 0.32 -1.90 7.88
CA VAL A 77 1.33 -2.24 8.89
C VAL A 77 2.14 -0.98 9.20
N MET A 78 1.79 -0.34 10.32
CA MET A 78 2.43 0.88 10.81
C MET A 78 3.54 0.58 11.84
N GLY A 79 4.53 1.48 11.85
CA GLY A 79 5.70 1.44 12.75
C GLY A 79 7.04 1.76 12.05
N GLY A 80 7.01 2.01 10.73
CA GLY A 80 8.11 2.54 9.92
C GLY A 80 9.34 1.62 9.72
N THR A 81 9.57 0.64 10.59
CA THR A 81 10.76 -0.23 10.57
C THR A 81 10.41 -1.70 10.80
N PHE A 82 9.16 -2.11 10.53
CA PHE A 82 8.68 -3.49 10.67
C PHE A 82 9.61 -4.53 10.02
N MET A 83 10.16 -4.20 8.85
CA MET A 83 11.05 -5.09 8.10
C MET A 83 12.41 -5.32 8.75
N SER A 84 12.80 -4.49 9.74
CA SER A 84 14.01 -4.68 10.55
C SER A 84 13.83 -5.70 11.67
N LEU A 85 12.59 -6.11 11.96
CA LEU A 85 12.31 -7.12 12.96
C LEU A 85 12.75 -8.52 12.48
N PRO A 86 13.07 -9.43 13.43
CA PRO A 86 13.38 -10.82 13.12
C PRO A 86 12.32 -11.53 12.27
N GLU A 87 12.78 -12.44 11.41
CA GLU A 87 11.94 -13.16 10.45
C GLU A 87 10.79 -13.95 11.10
N ASP A 88 11.05 -14.63 12.20
CA ASP A 88 10.08 -15.36 13.00
C ASP A 88 8.95 -14.45 13.53
N TYR A 89 9.31 -13.24 13.97
CA TYR A 89 8.31 -12.25 14.38
C TYR A 89 7.51 -11.74 13.20
N ARG A 90 8.14 -11.48 12.04
CA ARG A 90 7.43 -11.00 10.84
C ARG A 90 6.46 -12.08 10.33
N ASP A 91 6.87 -13.35 10.31
CA ASP A 91 6.00 -14.48 9.99
C ASP A 91 4.81 -14.54 10.96
N TYR A 92 5.07 -14.59 12.27
CA TYR A 92 4.05 -14.58 13.31
C TYR A 92 3.06 -13.43 13.10
N PHE A 93 3.56 -12.22 12.84
CA PHE A 93 2.73 -11.03 12.71
C PHE A 93 1.79 -11.12 11.52
N ILE A 94 2.33 -11.39 10.32
CA ILE A 94 1.57 -11.44 9.08
C ILE A 94 0.58 -12.61 9.06
N ARG A 95 1.02 -13.79 9.52
CA ARG A 95 0.17 -14.99 9.60
C ARG A 95 -1.08 -14.70 10.42
N ASN A 96 -0.92 -14.06 11.58
CA ASN A 96 -2.05 -13.72 12.45
C ASN A 96 -2.98 -12.63 11.86
N LEU A 97 -2.51 -11.78 10.95
CA LEU A 97 -3.41 -10.86 10.22
C LEU A 97 -4.35 -11.65 9.30
N HIS A 98 -3.82 -12.62 8.56
CA HIS A 98 -4.60 -13.49 7.69
C HIS A 98 -5.54 -14.41 8.49
N ASP A 99 -5.03 -15.04 9.54
CA ASP A 99 -5.79 -15.93 10.43
C ASP A 99 -6.97 -15.21 11.11
N ALA A 100 -6.81 -13.93 11.46
CA ALA A 100 -7.90 -13.13 12.03
C ALA A 100 -9.06 -12.90 11.06
N LEU A 101 -8.79 -12.91 9.74
CA LEU A 101 -9.82 -12.81 8.71
C LEU A 101 -10.36 -14.18 8.29
N SER A 102 -9.51 -15.20 8.17
CA SER A 102 -9.91 -16.54 7.71
C SER A 102 -10.59 -17.37 8.80
N GLY A 103 -10.26 -17.12 10.08
CA GLY A 103 -10.65 -17.97 11.20
C GLY A 103 -9.82 -19.25 11.33
N HIS A 104 -8.87 -19.49 10.42
CA HIS A 104 -7.93 -20.61 10.50
C HIS A 104 -6.78 -20.30 11.47
N LYS A 105 -6.06 -21.33 11.90
CA LYS A 105 -4.82 -21.18 12.68
C LYS A 105 -3.69 -21.82 11.90
N SER A 106 -2.85 -20.98 11.32
CA SER A 106 -1.79 -21.41 10.40
C SER A 106 -0.47 -21.65 11.13
N ALA A 107 0.41 -22.48 10.55
CA ALA A 107 1.77 -22.73 11.01
C ALA A 107 2.81 -21.82 10.34
N SER A 108 2.52 -21.27 9.15
CA SER A 108 3.37 -20.29 8.46
C SER A 108 2.53 -19.26 7.69
N VAL A 109 3.17 -18.18 7.23
CA VAL A 109 2.51 -17.19 6.36
C VAL A 109 2.00 -17.80 5.06
N GLU A 110 2.73 -18.74 4.45
CA GLU A 110 2.31 -19.38 3.20
C GLU A 110 0.97 -20.13 3.36
N GLU A 111 0.81 -20.86 4.47
CA GLU A 111 -0.45 -21.51 4.81
C GLU A 111 -1.55 -20.46 5.05
N ALA A 112 -1.26 -19.42 5.83
CA ALA A 112 -2.19 -18.34 6.13
C ALA A 112 -2.73 -17.66 4.86
N VAL A 113 -1.86 -17.38 3.90
CA VAL A 113 -2.22 -16.79 2.61
C VAL A 113 -3.13 -17.72 1.82
N MET A 114 -2.83 -19.02 1.79
CA MET A 114 -3.65 -20.03 1.09
C MET A 114 -5.08 -20.08 1.65
N TYR A 115 -5.24 -20.11 2.97
CA TYR A 115 -6.56 -20.11 3.61
C TYR A 115 -7.26 -18.75 3.52
N SER A 116 -6.51 -17.65 3.63
CA SER A 116 -7.06 -16.29 3.53
C SER A 116 -7.68 -16.01 2.17
N GLU A 117 -7.18 -16.64 1.11
CA GLU A 117 -7.75 -16.52 -0.23
C GLU A 117 -9.20 -17.03 -0.30
N ARG A 118 -9.53 -18.04 0.52
CA ARG A 118 -10.86 -18.67 0.61
C ARG A 118 -11.75 -18.03 1.68
N SER A 119 -11.22 -17.11 2.50
CA SER A 119 -12.00 -16.45 3.57
C SER A 119 -13.22 -15.69 3.04
N ASN A 120 -14.30 -15.61 3.82
CA ASN A 120 -15.43 -14.73 3.53
C ASN A 120 -15.04 -13.25 3.57
N THR A 121 -14.14 -12.87 4.50
CA THR A 121 -13.56 -11.53 4.57
C THR A 121 -12.23 -11.52 3.82
N LYS A 122 -12.20 -10.85 2.67
CA LYS A 122 -11.08 -10.84 1.73
C LYS A 122 -10.04 -9.79 2.11
N CYS A 123 -8.79 -10.22 2.27
CA CYS A 123 -7.64 -9.31 2.31
C CYS A 123 -7.33 -8.82 0.89
N ILE A 124 -7.77 -7.62 0.54
CA ILE A 124 -7.61 -7.05 -0.81
C ILE A 124 -6.25 -6.37 -1.02
N GLY A 125 -5.48 -6.18 0.05
CA GLY A 125 -4.12 -5.63 -0.02
C GLY A 125 -3.51 -5.48 1.37
N ILE A 126 -2.19 -5.50 1.43
CA ILE A 126 -1.41 -5.13 2.61
C ILE A 126 -0.49 -3.99 2.20
N THR A 127 -0.50 -2.94 3.01
CA THR A 127 0.43 -1.82 2.93
C THR A 127 1.47 -1.95 4.02
N ILE A 128 2.76 -1.93 3.67
CA ILE A 128 3.86 -1.96 4.65
C ILE A 128 4.62 -0.64 4.59
N GLU A 129 4.68 0.05 5.73
CA GLU A 129 5.53 1.23 5.92
C GLU A 129 6.96 0.80 6.23
N THR A 130 7.94 1.39 5.54
CA THR A 130 9.34 1.03 5.72
C THR A 130 10.29 2.19 5.37
N ARG A 131 11.58 1.97 5.61
CA ARG A 131 12.68 2.83 5.17
C ARG A 131 13.30 2.26 3.88
N PRO A 132 13.90 3.09 3.01
CA PRO A 132 14.47 2.62 1.75
C PRO A 132 15.57 1.56 1.93
N ASP A 133 16.36 1.65 3.00
CA ASP A 133 17.39 0.66 3.36
C ASP A 133 16.82 -0.73 3.75
N TYR A 134 15.49 -0.83 3.95
CA TYR A 134 14.77 -2.09 4.16
C TYR A 134 13.85 -2.46 2.99
N CYS A 135 14.20 -2.02 1.77
CA CYS A 135 13.52 -2.36 0.51
C CYS A 135 14.44 -3.02 -0.52
N LEU A 136 15.48 -3.71 -0.07
CA LEU A 136 16.33 -4.53 -0.94
C LEU A 136 15.56 -5.75 -1.49
N GLN A 137 16.12 -6.39 -2.53
CA GLN A 137 15.48 -7.52 -3.24
C GLN A 137 14.95 -8.63 -2.32
N ARG A 138 15.70 -8.98 -1.26
CA ARG A 138 15.25 -9.93 -0.22
C ARG A 138 13.98 -9.44 0.47
N HIS A 139 13.99 -8.21 0.96
CA HIS A 139 12.86 -7.62 1.68
C HIS A 139 11.61 -7.50 0.80
N LEU A 140 11.78 -7.06 -0.46
CA LEU A 140 10.69 -6.99 -1.42
C LEU A 140 10.10 -8.39 -1.71
N SER A 141 10.95 -9.42 -1.79
CA SER A 141 10.50 -10.81 -1.94
C SER A 141 9.71 -11.30 -0.73
N ASP A 142 10.13 -10.96 0.49
CA ASP A 142 9.38 -11.29 1.71
C ASP A 142 8.01 -10.59 1.72
N MET A 143 7.97 -9.30 1.37
CA MET A 143 6.71 -8.55 1.27
C MET A 143 5.75 -9.16 0.25
N LEU A 144 6.24 -9.62 -0.90
CA LEU A 144 5.41 -10.33 -1.89
C LEU A 144 4.82 -11.62 -1.31
N LYS A 145 5.60 -12.40 -0.56
CA LYS A 145 5.11 -13.62 0.13
C LYS A 145 4.03 -13.29 1.16
N TYR A 146 4.17 -12.15 1.84
CA TYR A 146 3.18 -11.66 2.81
C TYR A 146 1.85 -11.22 2.17
N GLY A 147 1.77 -11.14 0.84
CA GLY A 147 0.60 -10.58 0.15
C GLY A 147 0.55 -9.05 0.15
N CYS A 148 1.71 -8.39 0.35
CA CYS A 148 1.84 -6.95 0.26
C CYS A 148 1.67 -6.48 -1.19
N THR A 149 0.91 -5.40 -1.38
CA THR A 149 0.63 -4.81 -2.69
C THR A 149 1.08 -3.34 -2.76
N ARG A 150 1.27 -2.70 -1.60
CA ARG A 150 1.66 -1.28 -1.51
C ARG A 150 2.77 -1.07 -0.49
N LEU A 151 3.76 -0.28 -0.88
CA LEU A 151 4.84 0.16 0.01
C LEU A 151 4.67 1.64 0.31
N GLU A 152 4.96 2.02 1.55
CA GLU A 152 5.12 3.41 1.90
C GLU A 152 6.52 3.69 2.40
N ILE A 153 7.20 4.63 1.75
CA ILE A 153 8.60 4.95 2.00
C ILE A 153 8.68 6.34 2.61
N GLY A 154 9.34 6.43 3.77
CA GLY A 154 9.62 7.69 4.42
C GLY A 154 10.75 8.47 3.73
N VAL A 155 10.43 9.17 2.64
CA VAL A 155 11.39 10.02 1.88
C VAL A 155 11.70 11.30 2.65
N GLN A 156 10.63 11.97 3.10
CA GLN A 156 10.59 13.22 3.85
C GLN A 156 11.09 14.45 3.07
N SER A 157 12.28 14.39 2.47
CA SER A 157 12.83 15.43 1.61
C SER A 157 13.56 14.84 0.41
N VAL A 158 13.63 15.63 -0.67
CA VAL A 158 14.41 15.31 -1.88
C VAL A 158 15.85 15.83 -1.81
N TYR A 159 16.23 16.51 -0.73
CA TYR A 159 17.55 17.10 -0.57
C TYR A 159 18.47 16.26 0.33
N GLU A 160 19.72 16.05 -0.10
CA GLU A 160 20.71 15.25 0.63
C GLU A 160 21.21 15.95 1.91
N ASP A 161 21.33 17.29 1.91
CA ASP A 161 21.68 18.08 3.10
C ASP A 161 20.65 17.89 4.20
N VAL A 162 19.35 17.97 3.86
CA VAL A 162 18.26 17.78 4.82
C VAL A 162 18.24 16.34 5.37
N ALA A 163 18.50 15.33 4.54
CA ALA A 163 18.58 13.95 4.98
C ALA A 163 19.74 13.72 5.97
N LEU A 164 20.87 14.39 5.75
CA LEU A 164 22.03 14.35 6.64
C LEU A 164 21.76 15.09 7.96
N ASP A 165 21.36 16.36 7.88
CA ASP A 165 21.17 17.25 9.04
C ASP A 165 20.08 16.75 10.00
N THR A 166 19.04 16.11 9.45
CA THR A 166 17.94 15.54 10.26
C THR A 166 18.22 14.12 10.76
N ASN A 167 19.43 13.61 10.54
CA ASN A 167 19.87 12.27 10.93
C ASN A 167 18.90 11.18 10.41
N ARG A 168 18.55 11.24 9.12
CA ARG A 168 17.56 10.34 8.50
C ARG A 168 18.07 8.89 8.38
N GLY A 169 19.39 8.73 8.25
CA GLY A 169 20.07 7.46 8.13
C GLY A 169 19.90 6.75 6.77
N HIS A 170 19.57 7.50 5.72
CA HIS A 170 19.63 7.06 4.32
C HIS A 170 19.83 8.26 3.38
N THR A 171 20.28 8.03 2.16
CA THR A 171 20.44 9.06 1.11
C THR A 171 19.16 9.18 0.26
N VAL A 172 19.05 10.26 -0.49
CA VAL A 172 17.99 10.46 -1.50
C VAL A 172 18.22 9.49 -2.67
N LYS A 173 19.48 9.24 -3.06
CA LYS A 173 19.80 8.22 -4.07
C LYS A 173 19.22 6.84 -3.73
N ALA A 174 19.35 6.39 -2.47
CA ALA A 174 18.80 5.11 -2.03
C ALA A 174 17.26 5.04 -2.13
N VAL A 175 16.57 6.17 -1.97
CA VAL A 175 15.13 6.28 -2.20
C VAL A 175 14.79 6.04 -3.68
N CYS A 176 15.50 6.71 -4.59
CA CYS A 176 15.27 6.57 -6.03
C CYS A 176 15.50 5.13 -6.53
N GLU A 177 16.56 4.47 -6.03
CA GLU A 177 16.84 3.06 -6.32
C GLU A 177 15.76 2.13 -5.75
N THR A 178 15.30 2.40 -4.52
CA THR A 178 14.18 1.68 -3.90
C THR A 178 12.90 1.81 -4.71
N PHE A 179 12.59 3.00 -5.22
CA PHE A 179 11.41 3.23 -6.05
C PHE A 179 11.49 2.43 -7.34
N HIS A 180 12.67 2.36 -7.97
CA HIS A 180 12.88 1.57 -9.18
C HIS A 180 12.64 0.08 -8.92
N LEU A 181 13.32 -0.49 -7.92
CA LEU A 181 13.17 -1.90 -7.53
C LEU A 181 11.72 -2.25 -7.16
N ALA A 182 11.05 -1.40 -6.38
CA ALA A 182 9.68 -1.62 -5.97
C ALA A 182 8.70 -1.58 -7.15
N LYS A 183 8.86 -0.62 -8.06
CA LYS A 183 8.02 -0.50 -9.26
C LYS A 183 8.21 -1.68 -10.22
N ASP A 184 9.45 -2.13 -10.42
CA ASP A 184 9.77 -3.31 -11.25
C ASP A 184 9.33 -4.64 -10.59
N ALA A 185 9.20 -4.68 -9.28
CA ALA A 185 8.55 -5.79 -8.57
C ALA A 185 7.01 -5.70 -8.56
N GLY A 186 6.44 -4.63 -9.13
CA GLY A 186 4.99 -4.43 -9.28
C GLY A 186 4.30 -3.64 -8.18
N PHE A 187 4.99 -3.30 -7.09
CA PHE A 187 4.36 -2.61 -5.96
C PHE A 187 3.84 -1.23 -6.34
N LYS A 188 2.72 -0.85 -5.73
CA LYS A 188 2.33 0.57 -5.63
C LYS A 188 3.25 1.27 -4.62
N VAL A 189 3.82 2.42 -5.00
CA VAL A 189 4.78 3.16 -4.17
C VAL A 189 4.16 4.46 -3.70
N VAL A 190 4.13 4.66 -2.39
CA VAL A 190 3.66 5.89 -1.74
C VAL A 190 4.82 6.54 -1.00
N ALA A 191 5.03 7.85 -1.21
CA ALA A 191 6.03 8.60 -0.48
C ALA A 191 5.40 9.31 0.72
N HIS A 192 6.11 9.34 1.85
CA HIS A 192 5.86 10.34 2.89
C HIS A 192 6.79 11.52 2.63
N MET A 193 6.24 12.72 2.57
CA MET A 193 6.98 13.97 2.37
C MET A 193 6.63 14.95 3.50
N MET A 194 7.62 15.68 3.98
CA MET A 194 7.48 16.59 5.11
C MET A 194 7.92 17.99 4.70
N PRO A 195 6.98 18.95 4.55
CA PRO A 195 7.35 20.37 4.49
C PRO A 195 7.71 20.91 5.89
N ASP A 196 8.29 22.10 5.92
CA ASP A 196 8.70 22.83 7.14
C ASP A 196 9.78 22.09 7.96
N LEU A 197 10.64 21.30 7.28
CA LEU A 197 11.80 20.68 7.91
C LEU A 197 12.89 21.71 8.25
N PRO A 198 13.76 21.45 9.23
CA PRO A 198 14.90 22.32 9.53
C PRO A 198 15.75 22.59 8.28
N ASN A 199 16.24 23.82 8.15
CA ASN A 199 17.08 24.29 7.04
C ASN A 199 16.40 24.29 5.65
N VAL A 200 15.08 24.13 5.59
CA VAL A 200 14.27 24.25 4.36
C VAL A 200 13.31 25.44 4.49
N ASP A 201 13.44 26.41 3.59
CA ASP A 201 12.53 27.56 3.49
C ASP A 201 11.36 27.28 2.54
N LEU A 202 10.43 28.24 2.46
CA LEU A 202 9.21 28.09 1.67
C LEU A 202 9.47 27.88 0.17
N GLU A 203 10.51 28.53 -0.36
CA GLU A 203 10.87 28.41 -1.77
C GLU A 203 11.43 27.02 -2.05
N ARG A 204 12.34 26.53 -1.19
CA ARG A 204 12.84 25.16 -1.24
C ARG A 204 11.74 24.12 -1.05
N ASP A 205 10.73 24.36 -0.22
CA ASP A 205 9.61 23.44 -0.06
C ASP A 205 8.79 23.32 -1.35
N ILE A 206 8.50 24.43 -2.03
CA ILE A 206 7.81 24.41 -3.33
C ILE A 206 8.66 23.66 -4.38
N GLU A 207 9.94 24.02 -4.50
CA GLU A 207 10.85 23.38 -5.46
C GLU A 207 11.00 21.87 -5.19
N GLN A 208 11.02 21.47 -3.91
CA GLN A 208 11.04 20.06 -3.51
C GLN A 208 9.85 19.28 -4.10
N PHE A 209 8.64 19.85 -4.07
CA PHE A 209 7.46 19.17 -4.62
C PHE A 209 7.42 19.22 -6.15
N ILE A 210 7.87 20.31 -6.78
CA ILE A 210 8.06 20.38 -8.23
C ILE A 210 9.01 19.27 -8.68
N GLN A 211 10.21 19.20 -8.06
CA GLN A 211 11.18 18.16 -8.33
C GLN A 211 10.61 16.75 -8.11
N PHE A 212 9.86 16.53 -7.03
CA PHE A 212 9.27 15.23 -6.72
C PHE A 212 8.29 14.73 -7.79
N PHE A 213 7.52 15.63 -8.42
CA PHE A 213 6.56 15.25 -9.47
C PHE A 213 7.17 15.26 -10.88
N GLU A 214 8.07 16.19 -11.18
CA GLU A 214 8.65 16.34 -12.51
C GLU A 214 9.81 15.37 -12.76
N ASN A 215 10.67 15.14 -11.76
CA ASN A 215 11.83 14.28 -11.91
C ASN A 215 11.40 12.79 -12.00
N PRO A 216 11.75 12.08 -13.08
CA PRO A 216 11.40 10.68 -13.25
C PRO A 216 11.99 9.74 -12.19
N ALA A 217 12.99 10.17 -11.43
CA ALA A 217 13.55 9.39 -10.32
C ALA A 217 12.59 9.21 -9.13
N PHE A 218 11.52 10.02 -9.04
CA PHE A 218 10.53 9.93 -7.96
C PHE A 218 9.16 9.44 -8.46
N ARG A 219 8.32 10.35 -8.98
CA ARG A 219 6.99 10.09 -9.56
C ARG A 219 6.25 8.93 -8.88
N ALA A 220 6.03 9.05 -7.56
CA ALA A 220 5.33 8.03 -6.79
C ALA A 220 3.84 7.96 -7.17
N ASP A 221 3.17 6.85 -6.88
CA ASP A 221 1.73 6.68 -7.17
C ASP A 221 0.84 7.38 -6.14
N GLY A 222 1.41 7.69 -4.98
CA GLY A 222 0.71 8.39 -3.92
C GLY A 222 1.63 9.13 -2.98
N LEU A 223 1.01 9.99 -2.20
CA LEU A 223 1.68 10.92 -1.31
C LEU A 223 0.95 11.00 0.03
N LYS A 224 1.73 11.06 1.10
CA LYS A 224 1.29 11.49 2.44
C LYS A 224 2.10 12.73 2.80
N ILE A 225 1.41 13.86 2.94
CA ILE A 225 2.02 15.15 3.25
C ILE A 225 1.92 15.36 4.76
N TYR A 226 3.06 15.41 5.43
CA TYR A 226 3.17 15.54 6.87
C TYR A 226 3.95 16.80 7.23
N PRO A 227 3.30 17.97 7.34
CA PRO A 227 3.95 19.16 7.87
C PRO A 227 4.63 18.85 9.20
N THR A 228 5.83 19.39 9.36
CA THR A 228 6.66 19.14 10.53
C THR A 228 5.96 19.67 11.80
N LEU A 229 5.98 18.87 12.86
CA LEU A 229 5.42 19.21 14.16
C LEU A 229 6.50 19.17 15.22
N VAL A 230 6.56 20.19 16.07
CA VAL A 230 7.45 20.22 17.22
C VAL A 230 6.75 19.51 18.38
N ILE A 231 7.34 18.40 18.83
CA ILE A 231 6.79 17.56 19.91
C ILE A 231 7.84 17.41 20.99
N ARG A 232 7.43 17.52 22.26
CA ARG A 232 8.32 17.34 23.41
C ARG A 232 9.07 16.00 23.34
N GLY A 233 10.34 16.02 23.73
CA GLY A 233 11.20 14.82 23.75
C GLY A 233 11.84 14.50 22.39
N THR A 234 11.70 15.37 21.39
CA THR A 234 12.38 15.24 20.09
C THR A 234 13.61 16.15 20.02
N GLY A 235 14.57 15.83 19.15
CA GLY A 235 15.71 16.73 18.87
C GLY A 235 15.25 18.07 18.30
N LEU A 236 14.17 18.07 17.51
CA LEU A 236 13.56 19.27 16.96
C LEU A 236 13.03 20.22 18.05
N TYR A 237 12.51 19.67 19.15
CA TYR A 237 12.06 20.46 20.30
C TYR A 237 13.18 21.29 20.92
N GLU A 238 14.40 20.74 21.01
CA GLU A 238 15.55 21.49 21.54
C GLU A 238 16.02 22.58 20.57
N LEU A 239 15.92 22.37 19.26
CA LEU A 239 16.17 23.41 18.25
C LEU A 239 15.15 24.55 18.39
N TRP A 240 13.87 24.21 18.55
CA TRP A 240 12.80 25.17 18.76
C TRP A 240 12.99 25.98 20.05
N LYS A 241 13.27 25.30 21.17
CA LYS A 241 13.49 25.91 22.49
C LYS A 241 14.69 26.87 22.51
N THR A 242 15.73 26.58 21.72
CA THR A 242 16.91 27.45 21.58
C THR A 242 16.77 28.53 20.51
N GLY A 243 15.62 28.64 19.84
CA GLY A 243 15.37 29.63 18.79
C GLY A 243 16.07 29.32 17.46
N ARG A 244 16.65 28.12 17.30
CA ARG A 244 17.33 27.67 16.07
C ARG A 244 16.39 27.06 15.03
N TYR A 245 15.15 26.78 15.41
CA TYR A 245 14.09 26.36 14.50
C TYR A 245 12.79 27.10 14.84
N LYS A 246 12.06 27.50 13.81
CA LYS A 246 10.74 28.14 13.93
C LYS A 246 9.84 27.58 12.85
N SER A 247 8.71 27.02 13.25
CA SER A 247 7.69 26.53 12.32
C SER A 247 7.06 27.67 11.52
N TYR A 248 6.50 27.33 10.37
CA TYR A 248 5.73 28.29 9.58
C TYR A 248 4.50 28.79 10.34
N PRO A 249 4.10 30.06 10.14
CA PRO A 249 2.78 30.52 10.54
C PRO A 249 1.67 29.67 9.89
N PRO A 250 0.55 29.41 10.58
CA PRO A 250 -0.53 28.56 10.05
C PRO A 250 -1.06 29.00 8.68
N SER A 251 -1.24 30.31 8.47
CA SER A 251 -1.73 30.86 7.19
C SER A 251 -0.77 30.61 6.03
N VAL A 252 0.54 30.70 6.29
CA VAL A 252 1.60 30.41 5.32
C VAL A 252 1.62 28.93 4.99
N LEU A 253 1.47 28.05 5.99
CA LEU A 253 1.42 26.62 5.76
C LEU A 253 0.18 26.20 4.93
N VAL A 254 -0.99 26.79 5.20
CA VAL A 254 -2.20 26.55 4.39
C VAL A 254 -1.97 26.95 2.93
N ASP A 255 -1.36 28.12 2.69
CA ASP A 255 -1.03 28.59 1.34
C ASP A 255 -0.02 27.68 0.63
N LEU A 256 1.01 27.21 1.35
CA LEU A 256 1.98 26.25 0.85
C LEU A 256 1.31 24.93 0.43
N ILE A 257 0.47 24.36 1.29
CA ILE A 257 -0.22 23.10 1.01
C ILE A 257 -1.19 23.25 -0.16
N ALA A 258 -1.91 24.38 -0.26
CA ALA A 258 -2.77 24.69 -1.40
C ALA A 258 -2.00 24.69 -2.73
N LYS A 259 -0.81 25.31 -2.75
CA LYS A 259 0.09 25.30 -3.91
C LYS A 259 0.61 23.89 -4.23
N ILE A 260 1.03 23.13 -3.23
CA ILE A 260 1.50 21.74 -3.43
C ILE A 260 0.39 20.87 -4.02
N LEU A 261 -0.85 20.98 -3.53
CA LEU A 261 -2.00 20.21 -4.04
C LEU A 261 -2.36 20.56 -5.48
N ALA A 262 -2.05 21.78 -5.94
CA ALA A 262 -2.22 22.18 -7.35
C ALA A 262 -1.18 21.54 -8.29
N LEU A 263 0.00 21.18 -7.77
CA LEU A 263 1.07 20.51 -8.54
C LEU A 263 0.84 19.00 -8.71
N VAL A 264 -0.07 18.40 -7.92
CA VAL A 264 -0.26 16.94 -7.90
C VAL A 264 -0.76 16.45 -9.27
N PRO A 265 -0.04 15.53 -9.93
CA PRO A 265 -0.45 15.07 -11.24
C PRO A 265 -1.65 14.09 -11.15
N PRO A 266 -2.46 13.97 -12.22
CA PRO A 266 -3.69 13.14 -12.24
C PRO A 266 -3.53 11.65 -11.93
N TRP A 267 -2.31 11.11 -12.01
CA TRP A 267 -2.01 9.72 -11.67
C TRP A 267 -1.60 9.53 -10.20
N THR A 268 -1.48 10.59 -9.40
CA THR A 268 -1.05 10.53 -7.99
C THR A 268 -2.23 10.70 -7.05
N ARG A 269 -2.27 9.91 -5.98
CA ARG A 269 -3.26 10.02 -4.90
C ARG A 269 -2.66 10.66 -3.65
N VAL A 270 -3.24 11.75 -3.14
CA VAL A 270 -2.90 12.27 -1.81
C VAL A 270 -3.76 11.55 -0.77
N TYR A 271 -3.13 10.71 0.06
CA TYR A 271 -3.85 9.93 1.08
C TYR A 271 -4.17 10.75 2.32
N ARG A 272 -3.22 11.59 2.73
CA ARG A 272 -3.32 12.37 3.96
C ARG A 272 -2.56 13.68 3.82
N VAL A 273 -3.14 14.71 4.43
CA VAL A 273 -2.54 16.03 4.65
C VAL A 273 -2.61 16.22 6.17
N GLN A 274 -1.46 16.15 6.85
CA GLN A 274 -1.25 16.07 8.31
C GLN A 274 -1.24 14.65 8.93
N ARG A 275 -0.68 14.50 10.14
CA ARG A 275 -0.69 13.25 10.92
C ARG A 275 -1.79 13.27 11.98
N ASP A 276 -2.20 12.09 12.44
CA ASP A 276 -3.24 11.92 13.47
C ASP A 276 -2.67 12.13 14.89
N ILE A 277 -1.89 13.19 15.12
CA ILE A 277 -1.29 13.50 16.42
C ILE A 277 -2.25 14.43 17.20
N PRO A 278 -2.58 14.12 18.47
CA PRO A 278 -3.40 15.01 19.29
C PRO A 278 -2.75 16.39 19.45
N MET A 279 -3.50 17.46 19.14
CA MET A 279 -3.01 18.85 19.23
C MET A 279 -2.45 19.25 20.61
N PRO A 280 -2.98 18.77 21.76
CA PRO A 280 -2.38 19.09 23.06
C PRO A 280 -0.94 18.62 23.24
N LEU A 281 -0.43 17.71 22.40
CA LEU A 281 0.95 17.22 22.43
C LEU A 281 1.88 18.03 21.51
N VAL A 282 1.34 18.89 20.65
CA VAL A 282 2.09 19.69 19.68
C VAL A 282 2.47 21.02 20.32
N SER A 283 3.77 21.33 20.35
CA SER A 283 4.29 22.59 20.90
C SER A 283 4.35 23.72 19.86
N SER A 284 4.55 23.38 18.58
CA SER A 284 4.60 24.32 17.44
C SER A 284 4.36 23.57 16.13
N GLY A 285 3.80 24.24 15.12
CA GLY A 285 3.48 23.66 13.81
C GLY A 285 2.02 23.89 13.44
N VAL A 286 1.33 22.84 13.01
CA VAL A 286 -0.10 22.89 12.65
C VAL A 286 -0.97 23.16 13.88
N GLU A 287 -1.88 24.13 13.79
CA GLU A 287 -2.81 24.50 14.88
C GLU A 287 -4.17 23.78 14.81
N HIS A 288 -4.60 23.35 13.61
CA HIS A 288 -5.94 22.80 13.39
C HIS A 288 -5.91 21.40 12.78
N GLY A 289 -6.84 20.56 13.22
CA GLY A 289 -7.01 19.19 12.73
C GLY A 289 -7.70 19.06 11.37
N ASN A 290 -7.97 20.15 10.66
CA ASN A 290 -8.67 20.15 9.36
C ASN A 290 -7.85 20.81 8.23
N LEU A 291 -6.51 20.68 8.25
CA LEU A 291 -5.61 21.33 7.27
C LEU A 291 -5.98 21.07 5.80
N ARG A 292 -6.49 19.88 5.47
CA ARG A 292 -6.94 19.56 4.10
C ARG A 292 -8.08 20.45 3.64
N GLU A 293 -9.04 20.71 4.52
CA GLU A 293 -10.21 21.54 4.21
C GLU A 293 -9.78 22.99 3.99
N LEU A 294 -8.99 23.53 4.92
CA LEU A 294 -8.43 24.88 4.81
C LEU A 294 -7.61 25.06 3.54
N ALA A 295 -6.80 24.07 3.15
CA ALA A 295 -6.03 24.12 1.91
C ALA A 295 -6.95 24.11 0.67
N LEU A 296 -8.01 23.30 0.65
CA LEU A 296 -8.96 23.27 -0.47
C LEU A 296 -9.78 24.57 -0.59
N GLU A 297 -10.15 25.19 0.52
CA GLU A 297 -10.77 26.52 0.53
C GLU A 297 -9.80 27.56 -0.01
N ARG A 298 -8.55 27.56 0.47
CA ARG A 298 -7.51 28.47 -0.01
C ARG A 298 -7.22 28.30 -1.50
N MET A 299 -7.27 27.07 -2.02
CA MET A 299 -7.13 26.82 -3.46
C MET A 299 -8.25 27.50 -4.26
N LYS A 300 -9.50 27.50 -3.77
CA LYS A 300 -10.61 28.20 -4.42
C LYS A 300 -10.37 29.70 -4.49
N ASP A 301 -9.89 30.30 -3.40
CA ASP A 301 -9.55 31.73 -3.35
C ASP A 301 -8.45 32.10 -4.35
N LEU A 302 -7.52 31.19 -4.60
CA LEU A 302 -6.42 31.34 -5.56
C LEU A 302 -6.78 30.96 -7.00
N GLY A 303 -8.01 30.47 -7.25
CA GLY A 303 -8.40 29.95 -8.56
C GLY A 303 -7.65 28.67 -8.98
N LEU A 304 -7.08 27.94 -8.02
CA LEU A 304 -6.34 26.69 -8.26
C LEU A 304 -7.28 25.48 -8.22
N LYS A 305 -6.93 24.43 -8.97
CA LYS A 305 -7.66 23.15 -8.97
C LYS A 305 -6.77 22.02 -8.50
N CYS A 306 -7.28 21.16 -7.63
CA CYS A 306 -6.59 19.92 -7.23
C CYS A 306 -7.04 18.80 -8.15
N ARG A 307 -6.11 18.22 -8.91
CA ARG A 307 -6.39 17.12 -9.85
C ARG A 307 -5.92 15.77 -9.35
N ASP A 308 -5.76 15.61 -8.04
CA ASP A 308 -5.35 14.32 -7.47
C ASP A 308 -6.44 13.25 -7.62
N VAL A 309 -6.04 11.98 -7.61
CA VAL A 309 -6.95 10.85 -7.76
C VAL A 309 -8.06 10.85 -6.70
N ARG A 310 -7.78 11.30 -5.46
CA ARG A 310 -8.74 11.26 -4.36
C ARG A 310 -9.85 12.28 -4.51
N THR A 311 -9.56 13.46 -5.03
CA THR A 311 -10.56 14.54 -5.15
C THR A 311 -11.49 14.29 -6.34
N ARG A 312 -10.98 13.62 -7.37
CA ARG A 312 -11.71 13.31 -8.61
C ARG A 312 -12.54 12.03 -8.51
N GLU A 313 -12.31 11.15 -7.52
CA GLU A 313 -13.02 9.87 -7.45
C GLU A 313 -14.54 10.07 -7.31
N VAL A 314 -15.33 9.31 -8.10
CA VAL A 314 -16.79 9.45 -8.18
C VAL A 314 -17.51 9.38 -6.83
N GLY A 315 -16.96 8.64 -5.86
CA GLY A 315 -17.53 8.59 -4.51
C GLY A 315 -17.41 9.91 -3.74
N ILE A 316 -16.29 10.62 -3.90
CA ILE A 316 -16.03 11.89 -3.22
C ILE A 316 -16.80 13.02 -3.89
N THR A 317 -16.80 13.07 -5.23
CA THR A 317 -17.53 14.10 -5.98
C THR A 317 -19.05 13.97 -5.77
N GLN A 318 -19.58 12.74 -5.66
CA GLN A 318 -20.98 12.52 -5.30
C GLN A 318 -21.33 13.01 -3.88
N ILE A 319 -20.45 12.80 -2.90
CA ILE A 319 -20.73 13.18 -1.51
C ILE A 319 -20.61 14.70 -1.32
N HIS A 320 -19.54 15.31 -1.84
CA HIS A 320 -19.24 16.73 -1.60
C HIS A 320 -19.90 17.67 -2.60
N GLU A 321 -20.01 17.27 -3.87
CA GLU A 321 -20.45 18.14 -4.98
C GLU A 321 -21.78 17.67 -5.58
N LYS A 322 -22.29 16.49 -5.18
CA LYS A 322 -23.51 15.87 -5.71
C LYS A 322 -23.48 15.66 -7.23
N LEU A 323 -22.28 15.60 -7.81
CA LEU A 323 -22.09 15.36 -9.24
C LEU A 323 -22.09 13.86 -9.53
N ARG A 324 -22.64 13.49 -10.69
CA ARG A 324 -22.57 12.14 -11.23
C ARG A 324 -21.99 12.22 -12.64
N PRO A 325 -21.12 11.28 -13.04
CA PRO A 325 -20.57 11.26 -14.38
C PRO A 325 -21.71 11.09 -15.38
N ASN A 326 -21.69 11.90 -16.43
CA ASN A 326 -22.68 11.87 -17.50
C ASN A 326 -22.12 11.19 -18.74
N ASP A 327 -20.87 11.51 -19.11
CA ASP A 327 -20.19 10.98 -20.29
C ASP A 327 -18.81 10.47 -19.87
N VAL A 328 -18.61 9.14 -19.96
CA VAL A 328 -17.41 8.48 -19.43
C VAL A 328 -16.54 8.00 -20.59
N GLU A 329 -15.35 8.58 -20.70
CA GLU A 329 -14.40 8.34 -21.77
C GLU A 329 -13.14 7.60 -21.25
N PRO A 330 -12.52 6.75 -22.09
CA PRO A 330 -11.21 6.18 -21.79
C PRO A 330 -10.11 7.24 -21.95
N VAL A 331 -9.35 7.49 -20.87
CA VAL A 331 -8.23 8.44 -20.84
C VAL A 331 -6.94 7.72 -20.49
N ARG A 332 -5.91 7.90 -21.32
CA ARG A 332 -4.56 7.35 -21.14
C ARG A 332 -3.55 8.46 -20.88
N ARG A 333 -2.65 8.25 -19.92
CA ARG A 333 -1.53 9.13 -19.62
C ARG A 333 -0.27 8.29 -19.47
N ASP A 334 0.73 8.55 -20.31
CA ASP A 334 2.03 7.88 -20.24
C ASP A 334 3.04 8.80 -19.56
N TYR A 335 3.89 8.22 -18.71
CA TYR A 335 5.00 8.93 -18.09
C TYR A 335 6.17 7.98 -17.81
N PHE A 336 7.38 8.53 -17.91
CA PHE A 336 8.58 7.81 -17.51
C PHE A 336 8.78 7.92 -16.00
N ALA A 337 9.05 6.79 -15.33
CA ALA A 337 9.39 6.77 -13.91
C ALA A 337 10.36 5.64 -13.60
N ASN A 338 11.47 5.97 -12.94
CA ASN A 338 12.49 5.03 -12.44
C ASN A 338 12.87 4.00 -13.51
N GLY A 339 13.43 4.44 -14.63
CA GLY A 339 13.87 3.55 -15.72
C GLY A 339 12.77 2.95 -16.59
N GLY A 340 11.50 2.99 -16.17
CA GLY A 340 10.40 2.29 -16.83
C GLY A 340 9.32 3.20 -17.40
N TRP A 341 8.57 2.63 -18.33
CA TRP A 341 7.39 3.24 -18.94
C TRP A 341 6.17 2.89 -18.09
N GLU A 342 5.58 3.91 -17.45
CA GLU A 342 4.30 3.81 -16.76
C GLU A 342 3.18 4.32 -17.67
N THR A 343 2.09 3.59 -17.69
CA THR A 343 0.85 3.96 -18.36
C THR A 343 -0.28 3.96 -17.34
N PHE A 344 -0.87 5.14 -17.12
CA PHE A 344 -2.06 5.33 -16.31
C PHE A 344 -3.29 5.33 -17.21
N LEU A 345 -4.05 4.24 -17.16
CA LEU A 345 -5.32 4.10 -17.85
C LEU A 345 -6.45 4.46 -16.90
N SER A 346 -7.45 5.15 -17.40
CA SER A 346 -8.58 5.58 -16.59
C SER A 346 -9.85 5.71 -17.42
N TYR A 347 -10.99 5.52 -16.75
CA TYR A 347 -12.28 5.97 -17.27
C TYR A 347 -12.69 7.20 -16.48
N GLU A 348 -12.86 8.31 -17.18
CA GLU A 348 -13.09 9.65 -16.61
C GLU A 348 -14.26 10.34 -17.32
N ASP A 349 -14.94 11.26 -16.64
CA ASP A 349 -15.78 12.29 -17.27
C ASP A 349 -14.91 13.55 -17.40
N PRO A 350 -14.37 13.89 -18.59
CA PRO A 350 -13.42 14.99 -18.75
C PRO A 350 -14.05 16.36 -18.52
N ALA A 351 -15.35 16.50 -18.79
CA ALA A 351 -16.08 17.77 -18.63
C ALA A 351 -16.28 18.11 -17.16
N GLN A 352 -16.58 17.10 -16.34
CA GLN A 352 -16.77 17.26 -14.88
C GLN A 352 -15.50 16.94 -14.06
N ASP A 353 -14.44 16.47 -14.70
CA ASP A 353 -13.18 16.01 -14.09
C ASP A 353 -13.38 14.88 -13.05
N ILE A 354 -14.31 13.95 -13.32
CA ILE A 354 -14.64 12.82 -12.42
C ILE A 354 -13.92 11.55 -12.88
N LEU A 355 -13.36 10.79 -11.94
CA LEU A 355 -12.68 9.51 -12.15
C LEU A 355 -13.55 8.34 -11.68
N VAL A 356 -13.82 7.39 -12.59
CA VAL A 356 -14.66 6.20 -12.34
C VAL A 356 -13.80 4.97 -12.03
N GLY A 357 -12.72 4.76 -12.78
CA GLY A 357 -11.81 3.64 -12.57
C GLY A 357 -10.43 3.93 -13.13
N LEU A 358 -9.42 3.25 -12.60
CA LEU A 358 -8.02 3.40 -13.01
C LEU A 358 -7.29 2.06 -13.06
N LEU A 359 -6.26 2.00 -13.90
CA LEU A 359 -5.28 0.92 -13.95
C LEU A 359 -3.88 1.51 -14.14
N ARG A 360 -2.90 0.94 -13.43
CA ARG A 360 -1.48 1.26 -13.59
C ARG A 360 -0.77 0.10 -14.29
N LEU A 361 -0.29 0.34 -15.50
CA LEU A 361 0.50 -0.63 -16.27
C LEU A 361 1.94 -0.15 -16.35
N ARG A 362 2.90 -1.05 -16.16
CA ARG A 362 4.32 -0.77 -16.32
C ARG A 362 4.97 -1.78 -17.24
N LYS A 363 5.86 -1.31 -18.12
CA LYS A 363 6.80 -2.19 -18.82
C LYS A 363 8.00 -2.48 -17.91
N CYS A 364 8.21 -3.75 -17.54
CA CYS A 364 9.33 -4.13 -16.67
C CYS A 364 10.67 -3.77 -17.31
N THR A 365 11.58 -3.17 -16.54
CA THR A 365 12.91 -2.82 -17.06
C THR A 365 13.86 -4.01 -17.00
N LYS A 366 14.89 -4.04 -17.86
CA LYS A 366 15.92 -5.10 -17.78
C LYS A 366 16.91 -4.88 -16.63
N GLU A 367 16.99 -3.66 -16.11
CA GLU A 367 18.03 -3.25 -15.17
C GLU A 367 17.72 -3.67 -13.73
N MET A 368 16.49 -3.42 -13.24
CA MET A 368 16.12 -3.65 -11.84
C MET A 368 15.08 -4.75 -11.65
N THR A 369 14.54 -5.35 -12.71
CA THR A 369 13.65 -6.51 -12.60
C THR A 369 14.46 -7.73 -12.16
N PHE A 370 14.27 -8.15 -10.92
CA PHE A 370 15.00 -9.29 -10.33
C PHE A 370 14.11 -10.52 -10.09
N ARG A 371 12.78 -10.37 -10.19
CA ARG A 371 11.83 -11.47 -9.96
C ARG A 371 11.81 -12.41 -11.15
N PRO A 372 12.05 -13.73 -10.96
CA PRO A 372 12.13 -14.68 -12.08
C PRO A 372 10.84 -14.72 -12.90
N GLU A 373 9.69 -14.54 -12.24
CA GLU A 373 8.37 -14.53 -12.88
C GLU A 373 8.17 -13.33 -13.82
N LEU A 374 8.96 -12.26 -13.67
CA LEU A 374 8.86 -11.02 -14.43
C LEU A 374 9.97 -10.84 -15.46
N LEU A 375 10.98 -11.72 -15.48
CA LEU A 375 12.06 -11.67 -16.46
C LEU A 375 11.56 -11.92 -17.89
N GLY A 376 12.30 -11.37 -18.85
CA GLY A 376 11.93 -11.36 -20.27
C GLY A 376 11.09 -10.13 -20.65
N SER A 377 10.37 -10.22 -21.76
CA SER A 377 9.47 -9.15 -22.21
C SER A 377 8.15 -9.24 -21.45
N THR A 378 8.09 -8.63 -20.27
CA THR A 378 6.92 -8.67 -19.39
C THR A 378 6.37 -7.27 -19.15
N SER A 379 5.05 -7.17 -19.14
CA SER A 379 4.33 -6.03 -18.58
C SER A 379 3.67 -6.39 -17.27
N ILE A 380 3.57 -5.45 -16.34
CA ILE A 380 2.95 -5.67 -15.04
C ILE A 380 1.87 -4.65 -14.74
N VAL A 381 0.69 -5.15 -14.36
CA VAL A 381 -0.39 -4.35 -13.78
C VAL A 381 -0.13 -4.20 -12.29
N ARG A 382 0.12 -2.96 -11.88
CA ARG A 382 0.51 -2.56 -10.51
C ARG A 382 -0.69 -2.23 -9.63
N GLU A 383 -1.79 -1.80 -10.24
CA GLU A 383 -3.05 -1.50 -9.56
C GLU A 383 -4.19 -1.57 -10.57
N LEU A 384 -5.31 -2.17 -10.16
CA LEU A 384 -6.62 -1.99 -10.80
C LEU A 384 -7.57 -1.52 -9.71
N HIS A 385 -8.23 -0.38 -9.91
CA HIS A 385 -9.18 0.16 -8.95
C HIS A 385 -10.39 0.74 -9.67
N VAL A 386 -11.57 0.16 -9.42
CA VAL A 386 -12.84 0.69 -9.92
C VAL A 386 -13.62 1.23 -8.74
N TYR A 387 -13.90 2.53 -8.78
CA TYR A 387 -14.67 3.20 -7.75
C TYR A 387 -16.15 2.90 -7.91
N GLY A 388 -16.80 2.66 -6.77
CA GLY A 388 -18.25 2.46 -6.67
C GLY A 388 -18.67 2.60 -5.22
N SER A 389 -19.97 2.64 -4.95
CA SER A 389 -20.48 2.50 -3.59
C SER A 389 -20.06 1.10 -3.09
N VAL A 390 -19.53 0.99 -1.86
CA VAL A 390 -19.07 -0.28 -1.29
C VAL A 390 -20.19 -1.32 -1.36
N VAL A 391 -20.14 -2.23 -2.32
CA VAL A 391 -21.13 -3.30 -2.46
C VAL A 391 -20.63 -4.55 -1.73
N PRO A 392 -21.42 -5.16 -0.84
CA PRO A 392 -21.13 -6.47 -0.28
C PRO A 392 -20.91 -7.49 -1.39
N VAL A 393 -20.05 -8.48 -1.18
CA VAL A 393 -19.75 -9.52 -2.20
C VAL A 393 -21.01 -10.29 -2.65
N SER A 394 -22.05 -10.29 -1.81
CA SER A 394 -23.33 -10.99 -2.00
C SER A 394 -24.50 -10.14 -2.52
N GLY A 395 -24.34 -8.83 -2.72
CA GLY A 395 -25.42 -7.96 -3.20
C GLY A 395 -25.19 -7.55 -4.66
N ARG A 396 -25.97 -8.06 -5.62
CA ARG A 396 -26.05 -7.42 -6.94
C ARG A 396 -27.03 -6.26 -6.83
N ASP A 397 -26.52 -5.05 -6.98
CA ASP A 397 -27.34 -3.84 -7.10
C ASP A 397 -26.96 -3.17 -8.42
N ASP A 398 -27.81 -3.35 -9.43
CA ASP A 398 -27.59 -2.94 -10.83
C ASP A 398 -27.48 -1.42 -11.01
N THR A 399 -27.70 -0.65 -9.94
CA THR A 399 -27.63 0.82 -9.94
C THR A 399 -26.23 1.38 -9.62
N LYS A 400 -25.23 0.53 -9.33
CA LYS A 400 -23.91 0.97 -8.81
C LYS A 400 -22.75 0.65 -9.75
N TYR A 401 -21.93 1.68 -10.06
CA TYR A 401 -20.87 1.72 -11.08
C TYR A 401 -19.83 0.57 -11.06
N GLN A 402 -19.65 -0.12 -9.93
CA GLN A 402 -18.70 -1.24 -9.83
C GLN A 402 -19.08 -2.45 -10.71
N HIS A 403 -20.30 -2.49 -11.26
CA HIS A 403 -20.81 -3.57 -12.12
C HIS A 403 -20.93 -3.22 -13.61
N GLN A 404 -20.46 -2.05 -14.06
CA GLN A 404 -20.51 -1.65 -15.49
C GLN A 404 -19.36 -2.23 -16.34
N GLY A 405 -18.59 -3.19 -15.82
CA GLY A 405 -17.55 -3.88 -16.59
C GLY A 405 -16.25 -3.10 -16.78
N TYR A 406 -16.12 -1.88 -16.24
CA TYR A 406 -14.90 -1.04 -16.37
C TYR A 406 -13.61 -1.76 -15.96
N GLY A 407 -13.66 -2.63 -14.95
CA GLY A 407 -12.48 -3.40 -14.55
C GLY A 407 -11.99 -4.34 -15.66
N THR A 408 -12.92 -5.02 -16.33
CA THR A 408 -12.61 -5.90 -17.46
C THR A 408 -12.12 -5.11 -18.66
N LEU A 409 -12.76 -3.97 -18.96
CA LEU A 409 -12.36 -3.07 -20.05
C LEU A 409 -10.93 -2.53 -19.84
N LEU A 410 -10.60 -2.09 -18.63
CA LEU A 410 -9.24 -1.63 -18.30
C LEU A 410 -8.20 -2.75 -18.45
N MET A 411 -8.53 -3.99 -18.03
CA MET A 411 -7.63 -5.13 -18.19
C MET A 411 -7.42 -5.48 -19.67
N GLN A 412 -8.47 -5.50 -20.48
CA GLN A 412 -8.36 -5.71 -21.93
C GLN A 412 -7.47 -4.65 -22.59
N TRP A 413 -7.70 -3.37 -22.25
CA TRP A 413 -6.89 -2.28 -22.77
C TRP A 413 -5.41 -2.41 -22.36
N ALA A 414 -5.15 -2.85 -21.12
CA ALA A 414 -3.80 -3.11 -20.64
C ALA A 414 -3.12 -4.29 -21.37
N GLU A 415 -3.85 -5.36 -21.65
CA GLU A 415 -3.38 -6.49 -22.46
C GLU A 415 -3.03 -6.04 -23.88
N ASP A 416 -3.88 -5.22 -24.51
CA ASP A 416 -3.65 -4.69 -25.86
C ASP A 416 -2.38 -3.83 -25.94
N ILE A 417 -2.15 -2.94 -24.96
CA ILE A 417 -0.93 -2.14 -24.88
C ILE A 417 0.29 -3.05 -24.65
N ALA A 418 0.17 -4.05 -23.78
CA ALA A 418 1.24 -4.99 -23.49
C ALA A 418 1.68 -5.76 -24.76
N ILE A 419 0.72 -6.22 -25.58
CA ILE A 419 0.97 -6.94 -26.84
C ILE A 419 1.53 -5.98 -27.89
N ASN A 420 0.79 -4.91 -28.19
CA ASN A 420 1.00 -4.13 -29.40
C ASN A 420 2.11 -3.09 -29.25
N GLU A 421 2.30 -2.54 -28.06
CA GLU A 421 3.24 -1.44 -27.83
C GLU A 421 4.44 -1.88 -26.99
N HIS A 422 4.21 -2.56 -25.87
CA HIS A 422 5.31 -3.03 -25.03
C HIS A 422 6.06 -4.22 -25.66
N LYS A 423 5.39 -4.93 -26.59
CA LYS A 423 5.85 -6.20 -27.19
C LYS A 423 6.17 -7.25 -26.13
N SER A 424 5.28 -7.38 -25.15
CA SER A 424 5.39 -8.34 -24.05
C SER A 424 4.82 -9.69 -24.44
N THR A 425 5.47 -10.76 -23.98
CA THR A 425 5.04 -12.14 -24.19
C THR A 425 4.08 -12.61 -23.09
N LYS A 426 4.11 -11.93 -21.94
CA LYS A 426 3.22 -12.18 -20.80
C LYS A 426 2.88 -10.88 -20.07
N ILE A 427 1.76 -10.91 -19.36
CA ILE A 427 1.32 -9.85 -18.45
C ILE A 427 1.14 -10.43 -17.05
N ALA A 428 1.67 -9.73 -16.05
CA ALA A 428 1.56 -10.08 -14.64
C ALA A 428 0.69 -9.09 -13.89
N VAL A 429 0.09 -9.51 -12.78
CA VAL A 429 -0.68 -8.66 -11.86
C VAL A 429 -0.23 -8.93 -10.43
N ILE A 430 0.13 -7.87 -9.70
CA ILE A 430 0.34 -7.92 -8.25
C ILE A 430 -1.01 -7.87 -7.51
N SER A 431 -1.72 -8.99 -7.50
CA SER A 431 -3.04 -9.09 -6.88
C SER A 431 -2.93 -9.24 -5.36
N GLY A 432 -3.79 -8.54 -4.63
CA GLY A 432 -4.09 -8.90 -3.23
C GLY A 432 -4.61 -10.33 -3.15
N VAL A 433 -4.32 -11.01 -2.04
CA VAL A 433 -4.65 -12.44 -1.84
C VAL A 433 -6.15 -12.69 -2.04
N GLY A 434 -6.99 -11.83 -1.46
CA GLY A 434 -8.44 -11.95 -1.54
C GLY A 434 -9.05 -11.60 -2.90
N THR A 435 -8.28 -11.06 -3.85
CA THR A 435 -8.76 -10.68 -5.19
C THR A 435 -8.26 -11.60 -6.31
N ARG A 436 -7.43 -12.61 -6.03
CA ARG A 436 -6.88 -13.54 -7.05
C ARG A 436 -7.96 -14.24 -7.87
N ASN A 437 -9.08 -14.61 -7.26
CA ASN A 437 -10.22 -15.23 -7.95
C ASN A 437 -10.87 -14.32 -9.02
N TYR A 438 -10.78 -12.99 -8.87
CA TYR A 438 -11.24 -12.07 -9.92
C TYR A 438 -10.40 -12.25 -11.19
N TYR A 439 -9.07 -12.30 -11.06
CA TYR A 439 -8.16 -12.47 -12.19
C TYR A 439 -8.23 -13.88 -12.81
N ARG A 440 -8.52 -14.93 -12.01
CA ARG A 440 -8.76 -16.28 -12.55
C ARG A 440 -9.90 -16.32 -13.55
N LYS A 441 -10.98 -15.58 -13.28
CA LYS A 441 -12.13 -15.46 -14.21
C LYS A 441 -11.75 -14.77 -15.54
N LEU A 442 -10.65 -14.00 -15.55
CA LEU A 442 -10.09 -13.36 -16.73
C LEU A 442 -9.02 -14.21 -17.44
N GLY A 443 -8.80 -15.45 -16.99
CA GLY A 443 -7.83 -16.39 -17.57
C GLY A 443 -6.40 -16.28 -17.00
N TYR A 444 -6.20 -15.59 -15.88
CA TYR A 444 -4.90 -15.55 -15.21
C TYR A 444 -4.69 -16.76 -14.30
N ILE A 445 -3.45 -17.24 -14.24
CA ILE A 445 -3.00 -18.31 -13.34
C ILE A 445 -2.05 -17.76 -12.28
N LEU A 446 -2.00 -18.39 -11.11
CA LEU A 446 -1.08 -17.97 -10.05
C LEU A 446 0.32 -18.57 -10.33
N GLU A 447 1.34 -17.73 -10.49
CA GLU A 447 2.74 -18.11 -10.60
C GLU A 447 3.57 -17.27 -9.62
N GLY A 448 4.19 -17.94 -8.65
CA GLY A 448 4.84 -17.26 -7.53
C GLY A 448 3.85 -16.35 -6.78
N PRO A 449 4.18 -15.07 -6.55
CA PRO A 449 3.27 -14.12 -5.91
C PRO A 449 2.30 -13.43 -6.89
N TYR A 450 2.43 -13.63 -8.20
CA TYR A 450 1.70 -12.88 -9.23
C TYR A 450 0.59 -13.71 -9.88
N MET A 451 -0.44 -13.01 -10.37
CA MET A 451 -1.38 -13.58 -11.33
C MET A 451 -0.83 -13.30 -12.74
N ILE A 452 -0.52 -14.33 -13.52
CA ILE A 452 0.10 -14.23 -14.85
C ILE A 452 -0.85 -14.74 -15.93
N LYS A 453 -0.84 -14.08 -17.08
CA LYS A 453 -1.48 -14.54 -18.31
C LYS A 453 -0.47 -14.48 -19.46
N SER A 454 -0.38 -15.57 -20.21
CA SER A 454 0.39 -15.60 -21.46
C SER A 454 -0.31 -14.74 -22.50
N LEU A 455 0.46 -13.95 -23.23
CA LEU A 455 -0.01 -13.17 -24.39
C LEU A 455 0.37 -13.86 -25.71
N GLU A 456 1.15 -14.93 -25.64
CA GLU A 456 1.54 -15.79 -26.77
C GLU A 456 0.80 -17.14 -26.75
N LYS A 457 0.72 -17.79 -27.92
CA LYS A 457 0.03 -19.09 -28.09
C LYS A 457 0.73 -20.25 -27.38
N GLU A 458 2.04 -20.19 -27.16
CA GLU A 458 2.81 -21.20 -26.42
C GLU A 458 3.44 -20.57 -25.17
N TYR A 459 3.05 -21.05 -23.99
CA TYR A 459 3.57 -20.55 -22.71
C TYR A 459 4.56 -21.53 -22.09
N LYS A 460 5.79 -21.09 -21.84
CA LYS A 460 6.74 -21.78 -20.95
C LYS A 460 6.75 -21.02 -19.62
N SER A 461 6.29 -21.66 -18.55
CA SER A 461 6.32 -21.07 -17.20
C SER A 461 7.75 -20.65 -16.82
N ALA A 462 7.92 -19.67 -15.93
CA ALA A 462 9.27 -19.28 -15.50
C ALA A 462 10.04 -20.46 -14.88
N GLN A 463 9.31 -21.42 -14.29
CA GLN A 463 9.84 -22.68 -13.76
C GLN A 463 10.41 -23.60 -14.86
N THR A 464 9.88 -23.55 -16.08
CA THR A 464 10.38 -24.30 -17.24
C THR A 464 11.51 -23.58 -17.98
N ALA A 465 11.61 -22.25 -17.83
CA ALA A 465 12.62 -21.43 -18.50
C ALA A 465 13.94 -21.33 -17.73
N TYR A 466 13.90 -21.47 -16.39
CA TYR A 466 15.10 -21.42 -15.53
C TYR A 466 15.85 -22.75 -15.42
N ASP A 467 15.13 -23.86 -15.46
CA ASP A 467 15.69 -25.20 -15.34
C ASP A 467 15.42 -25.96 -16.65
N GLY A 468 16.46 -26.18 -17.47
CA GLY A 468 16.37 -27.06 -18.64
C GLY A 468 15.91 -28.49 -18.29
N GLU A 469 15.81 -29.39 -19.28
CA GLU A 469 15.28 -30.78 -19.22
C GLU A 469 15.97 -31.76 -18.22
N LYS A 470 16.34 -31.35 -17.01
CA LYS A 470 16.83 -32.24 -15.97
C LYS A 470 16.11 -32.01 -14.66
N LEU A 471 14.87 -32.46 -14.63
CA LEU A 471 14.30 -33.01 -13.41
C LEU A 471 13.67 -34.36 -13.75
N ASN A 472 14.49 -35.41 -13.70
CA ASN A 472 14.00 -36.74 -13.37
C ASN A 472 13.48 -36.66 -11.92
N LEU A 473 12.20 -36.31 -11.76
CA LEU A 473 11.52 -36.24 -10.47
C LEU A 473 11.33 -37.67 -9.92
N THR A 474 12.39 -38.21 -9.33
CA THR A 474 12.31 -39.30 -8.36
C THR A 474 12.80 -38.78 -7.02
N SER A 475 12.05 -37.88 -6.39
CA SER A 475 12.18 -37.60 -4.96
C SER A 475 10.99 -36.80 -4.43
N SER A 476 10.67 -37.02 -3.16
CA SER A 476 9.45 -36.75 -2.40
C SER A 476 9.03 -35.28 -2.19
N TYR A 477 9.32 -34.37 -3.12
CA TYR A 477 8.97 -32.95 -3.05
C TYR A 477 8.02 -32.52 -4.19
N LEU A 478 6.84 -33.14 -4.23
CA LEU A 478 5.68 -32.54 -4.86
C LEU A 478 4.97 -31.66 -3.80
N PRO A 479 4.88 -30.34 -3.97
CA PRO A 479 3.98 -29.55 -3.13
C PRO A 479 2.56 -30.07 -3.34
N LEU A 480 1.82 -30.24 -2.25
CA LEU A 480 0.45 -30.79 -2.21
C LEU A 480 -0.51 -30.10 -3.22
N THR A 481 -0.19 -28.86 -3.60
CA THR A 481 -0.87 -28.11 -4.66
C THR A 481 -0.95 -28.90 -5.96
N PHE A 482 0.13 -29.51 -6.44
CA PHE A 482 0.14 -30.16 -7.75
C PHE A 482 -0.67 -31.48 -7.79
N LYS A 483 -0.78 -32.20 -6.66
CA LYS A 483 -1.58 -33.45 -6.59
C LYS A 483 -3.09 -33.22 -6.52
N LEU A 484 -3.54 -32.06 -6.05
CA LEU A 484 -4.97 -31.74 -5.94
C LEU A 484 -5.56 -31.12 -7.22
N TYR A 485 -4.73 -30.54 -8.11
CA TYR A 485 -5.19 -29.87 -9.33
C TYR A 485 -5.32 -30.77 -10.57
N LEU A 486 -4.85 -32.02 -10.52
CA LEU A 486 -5.00 -32.98 -11.63
C LEU A 486 -6.29 -33.80 -11.56
N ASN A 487 -6.98 -33.82 -10.41
CA ASN A 487 -8.29 -34.49 -10.29
C ASN A 487 -9.39 -33.47 -10.62
N ASN A 488 -9.69 -33.35 -11.91
CA ASN A 488 -10.68 -32.43 -12.48
C ASN A 488 -12.16 -32.84 -12.27
N ASP A 489 -12.47 -33.75 -11.35
CA ASP A 489 -13.84 -34.28 -11.17
C ASP A 489 -14.27 -34.28 -9.70
N ILE A 490 -14.49 -33.11 -9.11
CA ILE A 490 -15.36 -33.03 -7.93
C ILE A 490 -16.37 -31.90 -8.16
N GLU A 491 -17.60 -32.28 -8.48
CA GLU A 491 -18.74 -31.38 -8.61
C GLU A 491 -18.95 -30.57 -7.32
N GLU A 492 -19.29 -29.29 -7.50
CA GLU A 492 -19.45 -28.24 -6.48
C GLU A 492 -20.55 -28.52 -5.43
N ASN A 493 -21.25 -29.66 -5.50
CA ASN A 493 -22.43 -29.99 -4.70
C ASN A 493 -22.27 -31.14 -3.68
N GLU A 494 -21.17 -31.91 -3.67
CA GLU A 494 -21.02 -33.01 -2.69
C GLU A 494 -20.40 -32.58 -1.34
N TRP A 495 -19.90 -31.35 -1.21
CA TRP A 495 -19.19 -30.91 -0.01
C TRP A 495 -20.07 -30.34 1.11
N LEU A 496 -21.33 -30.00 0.82
CA LEU A 496 -22.27 -29.54 1.86
C LEU A 496 -22.68 -30.66 2.83
N GLY A 497 -22.64 -31.93 2.41
CA GLY A 497 -22.96 -33.08 3.28
C GLY A 497 -21.87 -33.45 4.29
N ALA A 498 -20.61 -33.11 4.01
CA ALA A 498 -19.49 -33.44 4.89
C ALA A 498 -19.26 -32.40 6.00
N TRP A 499 -19.82 -31.19 5.86
CA TRP A 499 -19.72 -30.12 6.87
C TRP A 499 -20.54 -30.41 8.14
N ASP A 500 -21.62 -31.19 8.05
CA ASP A 500 -22.48 -31.52 9.20
C ASP A 500 -22.04 -32.75 10.00
N GLN A 501 -21.31 -33.70 9.41
CA GLN A 501 -20.93 -34.95 10.10
C GLN A 501 -19.74 -34.78 11.07
N HIS A 502 -18.93 -33.73 10.94
CA HIS A 502 -17.82 -33.47 11.87
C HIS A 502 -18.22 -32.71 13.14
N ARG A 503 -19.50 -32.34 13.28
CA ARG A 503 -20.04 -31.75 14.52
C ARG A 503 -20.55 -32.79 15.53
N LEU A 504 -20.65 -34.07 15.15
CA LEU A 504 -21.28 -35.12 15.97
C LEU A 504 -20.31 -36.10 16.67
N ILE A 505 -18.99 -35.92 16.57
CA ILE A 505 -18.03 -36.79 17.28
C ILE A 505 -16.94 -35.94 17.93
N LYS A 506 -17.24 -35.34 19.09
CA LYS A 506 -16.30 -35.10 20.21
C LYS A 506 -16.99 -34.47 21.42
N GLU A 507 -18.14 -35.02 21.82
CA GLU A 507 -18.61 -34.95 23.22
C GLU A 507 -18.38 -36.31 23.87
N ARG A 508 -17.15 -36.62 24.27
CA ARG A 508 -16.88 -37.67 25.25
C ARG A 508 -15.74 -37.24 26.17
N ASN A 509 -16.13 -36.85 27.38
CA ASN A 509 -15.48 -37.07 28.66
C ASN A 509 -13.94 -37.03 28.69
N VAL A 510 -13.40 -35.91 29.15
CA VAL A 510 -12.20 -35.93 30.00
C VAL A 510 -12.42 -34.96 31.17
N LYS A 511 -12.93 -35.51 32.28
CA LYS A 511 -12.55 -35.02 33.62
C LYS A 511 -11.19 -35.64 33.93
N TYR A 512 -10.32 -34.92 34.64
CA TYR A 512 -9.83 -35.30 35.96
C TYR A 512 -8.77 -34.31 36.48
N TYR A 513 -9.04 -33.83 37.69
CA TYR A 513 -8.23 -33.19 38.75
C TYR A 513 -7.41 -31.93 38.46
#